data_AF-A0A7R9P6Y6-F1
#
_entry.id   AF-A0A7R9P6Y6-F1
#
_cell.length_a   1.000
_cell.length_b   1.000
_cell.length_c   1.000
_cell.angle_alpha   90.00
_cell.angle_beta   90.00
_cell.angle_gamma   90.00
#
_symmetry.space_group_name_H-M   'P 1'
#
loop_
_entity.id
_entity.type
_entity.pdbx_description
1 polymer ?
#
loop_
_entity_poly.entity_id
_entity_poly.type
_entity_poly.pdbx_seq_one_letter_code
_entity_poly.pdbx_strand_id
1 'polypeptide(L)'
;MNSGASSHMTWQRDYFDKFEEDSDGSSVRLGDNHKLFVKGKGDVMIRKLLNGQWYDSVIRDVRFVPDLKKNLMPEGKIIKLGMKIKVVASPYVKKSAFKETLLAVLKTSGLETELRNTVFHWMRSHNNNANINGYPVKEPLAYLRKAQLQWEKRIHKSLNSMCSELGVPLARFRLASDKDELSDKWTELSTYDIDLSQYRPVYAPKDFLEVLLWLRSPNYRPME
;
A
#
# COMPACT_ATOMS: atom_id res chain seq x y z
N MET A 1 -12.38 25.06 23.16
CA MET A 1 -13.48 26.04 23.14
C MET A 1 -13.52 26.68 24.50
N ASN A 2 -13.67 28.01 24.55
CA ASN A 2 -13.52 28.77 25.79
C ASN A 2 -14.63 29.82 25.83
N SER A 3 -15.66 29.58 26.64
CA SER A 3 -16.84 30.45 26.80
C SER A 3 -16.51 31.90 27.17
N GLY A 4 -15.36 32.13 27.82
CA GLY A 4 -14.90 33.45 28.26
C GLY A 4 -14.06 34.25 27.27
N ALA A 5 -13.81 33.76 26.05
CA ALA A 5 -13.05 34.53 25.06
C ALA A 5 -13.90 35.66 24.47
N SER A 6 -13.33 36.86 24.31
CA SER A 6 -13.99 38.02 23.68
C SER A 6 -13.74 38.13 22.18
N SER A 7 -12.61 37.56 21.71
CA SER A 7 -12.16 37.59 20.32
C SER A 7 -11.59 36.25 19.88
N HIS A 8 -11.57 36.00 18.56
CA HIS A 8 -10.91 34.84 17.98
C HIS A 8 -9.38 35.01 18.08
N MET A 9 -8.68 34.01 18.60
CA MET A 9 -7.23 34.06 18.76
C MET A 9 -6.59 32.70 18.44
N THR A 10 -5.44 32.72 17.78
CA THR A 10 -4.67 31.51 17.46
C THR A 10 -3.18 31.76 17.69
N TRP A 11 -2.45 30.70 18.04
CA TRP A 11 -0.99 30.71 18.14
C TRP A 11 -0.32 30.21 16.87
N GLN A 12 -1.10 29.81 15.85
CA GLN A 12 -0.59 29.23 14.61
C GLN A 12 -0.59 30.27 13.50
N ARG A 13 0.60 30.70 13.09
CA ARG A 13 0.80 31.71 12.03
C ARG A 13 0.38 31.21 10.64
N ASP A 14 0.53 29.91 10.40
CA ASP A 14 0.26 29.26 9.11
C ASP A 14 -1.24 29.18 8.78
N TYR A 15 -2.12 29.54 9.72
CA TYR A 15 -3.56 29.53 9.51
C TYR A 15 -4.08 30.76 8.76
N PHE A 16 -3.26 31.81 8.67
CA PHE A 16 -3.64 33.07 8.07
C PHE A 16 -3.30 33.11 6.59
N ASP A 17 -4.30 33.40 5.76
CA ASP A 17 -4.12 33.66 4.33
C ASP A 17 -3.73 35.14 4.11
N LYS A 18 -4.44 36.05 4.78
CA LYS A 18 -4.10 37.47 4.87
C LYS A 18 -3.68 37.79 6.29
N PHE A 19 -2.53 38.44 6.45
CA PHE A 19 -1.95 38.74 7.75
C PHE A 19 -1.35 40.13 7.78
N GLU A 20 -1.76 40.91 8.77
CA GLU A 20 -1.24 42.23 9.09
C GLU A 20 -0.44 42.12 10.39
N GLU A 21 0.84 42.48 10.34
CA GLU A 21 1.67 42.56 11.54
C GLU A 21 1.21 43.70 12.44
N ASP A 22 1.27 43.46 13.75
CA ASP A 22 0.91 44.46 14.74
C ASP A 22 2.14 45.31 15.09
N SER A 23 2.14 46.57 14.67
CA SER A 23 3.17 47.56 15.00
C SER A 23 2.98 48.19 16.38
N ASP A 24 1.77 48.07 16.94
CA ASP A 24 1.31 48.92 18.05
C ASP A 24 1.56 48.27 19.43
N GLY A 25 2.15 47.07 19.46
CA GLY A 25 2.42 46.35 20.70
C GLY A 25 1.14 45.97 21.45
N SER A 26 0.07 45.69 20.71
CA SER A 26 -1.23 45.32 21.26
C SER A 26 -1.11 44.07 22.12
N SER A 27 -2.00 43.94 23.10
CA SER A 27 -1.96 42.84 24.04
C SER A 27 -3.34 42.40 24.46
N VAL A 28 -3.43 41.15 24.92
CA VAL A 28 -4.63 40.53 25.45
C VAL A 28 -4.35 40.06 26.88
N ARG A 29 -5.33 40.21 27.76
CA ARG A 29 -5.26 39.65 29.11
C ARG A 29 -6.03 38.33 29.14
N LEU A 30 -5.40 37.31 29.67
CA LEU A 30 -6.03 36.03 29.95
C LEU A 30 -6.77 36.09 31.30
N GLY A 31 -7.59 35.08 31.59
CA GLY A 31 -8.37 34.99 32.83
C GLY A 31 -7.52 34.87 34.11
N ASP A 32 -6.24 34.51 33.99
CA ASP A 32 -5.24 34.50 35.06
C ASP A 32 -4.52 35.86 35.22
N ASN A 33 -5.03 36.90 34.56
CA ASN A 33 -4.47 38.25 34.50
C ASN A 33 -3.09 38.34 33.82
N HIS A 34 -2.62 37.27 33.18
CA HIS A 34 -1.38 37.29 32.41
C HIS A 34 -1.59 38.02 31.07
N LYS A 35 -0.63 38.89 30.73
CA LYS A 35 -0.66 39.71 29.51
C LYS A 35 0.12 39.00 28.41
N LEU A 36 -0.56 38.68 27.31
CA LEU A 36 0.07 38.13 26.11
C LEU A 36 0.09 39.17 24.99
N PHE A 37 1.17 39.22 24.23
CA PHE A 37 1.31 40.17 23.14
C PHE A 37 0.70 39.62 21.85
N VAL A 38 -0.06 40.48 21.18
CA VAL A 38 -0.55 40.23 19.83
C VAL A 38 0.59 40.58 18.88
N LYS A 39 0.84 39.72 17.91
CA LYS A 39 1.89 39.94 16.88
C LYS A 39 1.30 40.27 15.50
N GLY A 40 -0.02 40.16 15.37
CA GLY A 40 -0.73 40.54 14.16
C GLY A 40 -2.18 40.11 14.20
N LYS A 41 -2.88 40.39 13.12
CA LYS A 41 -4.28 40.01 12.91
C LYS A 41 -4.49 39.61 11.45
N GLY A 42 -5.56 38.86 11.20
CA GLY A 42 -5.88 38.48 9.85
C GLY A 42 -7.06 37.54 9.73
N ASP A 43 -7.24 37.03 8.52
CA ASP A 43 -8.34 36.14 8.16
C ASP A 43 -7.85 34.69 8.13
N VAL A 44 -8.63 33.80 8.75
CA VAL A 44 -8.35 32.37 8.82
C VAL A 44 -9.44 31.59 8.09
N MET A 45 -9.04 30.81 7.09
CA MET A 45 -9.93 29.88 6.40
C MET A 45 -10.20 28.65 7.27
N ILE A 46 -11.47 28.29 7.38
CA ILE A 46 -11.92 27.10 8.11
C ILE A 46 -12.94 26.31 7.28
N ARG A 47 -13.13 25.05 7.67
CA ARG A 47 -14.29 24.28 7.25
C ARG A 47 -15.33 24.22 8.37
N LYS A 48 -16.59 24.51 8.04
CA LYS A 48 -17.76 24.37 8.91
C LYS A 48 -18.61 23.19 8.45
N LEU A 49 -19.10 22.39 9.39
CA LEU A 49 -20.04 21.31 9.13
C LEU A 49 -21.45 21.79 9.49
N LEU A 50 -22.32 21.93 8.48
CA LEU A 50 -23.72 22.33 8.66
C LEU A 50 -24.61 21.27 8.02
N ASN A 51 -25.59 20.76 8.77
CA ASN A 51 -26.55 19.76 8.28
C ASN A 51 -25.90 18.53 7.60
N GLY A 52 -24.73 18.10 8.07
CA GLY A 52 -24.00 16.95 7.51
C GLY A 52 -23.11 17.27 6.30
N GLN A 53 -23.11 18.51 5.82
CA GLN A 53 -22.30 18.95 4.68
C GLN A 53 -21.20 19.93 5.09
N TRP A 54 -20.01 19.75 4.52
CA TRP A 54 -18.87 20.62 4.74
C TRP A 54 -18.93 21.85 3.84
N TYR A 55 -18.67 23.02 4.41
CA TYR A 55 -18.56 24.30 3.71
C TYR A 55 -17.26 25.00 4.09
N ASP A 56 -16.62 25.63 3.14
CA ASP A 56 -15.53 26.56 3.42
C ASP A 56 -16.11 27.87 4.00
N SER A 57 -15.36 28.49 4.91
CA SER A 57 -15.76 29.72 5.59
C SER A 57 -14.54 30.48 6.07
N VAL A 58 -14.67 31.79 6.26
CA VAL A 58 -13.60 32.65 6.80
C VAL A 58 -13.98 33.07 8.21
N ILE A 59 -13.04 33.00 9.14
CA ILE A 59 -13.11 33.75 10.40
C ILE A 59 -12.28 35.02 10.19
N ARG A 60 -12.95 36.16 10.34
CA ARG A 60 -12.31 37.48 10.21
C ARG A 60 -11.77 37.98 11.54
N ASP A 61 -10.83 38.90 11.46
CA ASP A 61 -10.26 39.60 12.62
C ASP A 61 -9.69 38.66 13.69
N VAL A 62 -9.04 37.58 13.27
CA VAL A 62 -8.38 36.63 14.17
C VAL A 62 -7.06 37.22 14.63
N ARG A 63 -6.80 37.24 15.94
CA ARG A 63 -5.53 37.74 16.49
C ARG A 63 -4.51 36.62 16.58
N PHE A 64 -3.28 36.91 16.15
CA PHE A 64 -2.15 36.02 16.31
C PHE A 64 -1.41 36.33 17.60
N VAL A 65 -1.35 35.33 18.48
CA VAL A 65 -0.73 35.42 19.80
C VAL A 65 0.18 34.18 19.96
N PRO A 66 1.49 34.28 19.65
CA PRO A 66 2.38 33.12 19.63
C PRO A 66 2.46 32.39 20.98
N ASP A 67 2.41 33.14 22.08
CA ASP A 67 2.56 32.61 23.43
C ASP A 67 1.27 31.97 24.00
N LEU A 68 0.24 31.85 23.16
CA LEU A 68 -1.03 31.26 23.53
C LEU A 68 -0.96 29.73 23.48
N LYS A 69 -1.42 29.06 24.54
CA LYS A 69 -1.33 27.58 24.63
C LYS A 69 -2.37 26.82 23.79
N LYS A 70 -3.49 27.47 23.43
CA LYS A 70 -4.63 26.86 22.71
C LYS A 70 -5.40 27.92 21.93
N ASN A 71 -5.96 27.55 20.78
CA ASN A 71 -6.81 28.45 20.00
C ASN A 71 -8.07 28.83 20.79
N LEU A 72 -8.38 30.12 20.83
CA LEU A 72 -9.54 30.67 21.53
C LEU A 72 -10.61 31.06 20.50
N MET A 73 -11.83 30.58 20.74
CA MET A 73 -12.98 30.89 19.91
C MET A 73 -14.11 31.36 20.84
N PRO A 74 -14.62 32.60 20.68
CA PRO A 74 -15.67 33.17 21.51
C PRO A 74 -17.00 32.48 21.22
N GLU A 75 -17.46 31.64 22.14
CA GLU A 75 -18.71 30.89 22.01
C GLU A 75 -19.91 31.83 21.84
N GLY A 76 -19.92 32.95 22.56
CA GLY A 76 -20.99 33.95 22.47
C GLY A 76 -21.17 34.55 21.06
N LYS A 77 -20.11 34.70 20.26
CA LYS A 77 -20.24 35.18 18.87
C LYS A 77 -20.87 34.11 17.97
N ILE A 78 -20.53 32.84 18.19
CA ILE A 78 -21.02 31.72 17.38
C ILE A 78 -22.49 31.44 17.69
N ILE A 79 -22.87 31.47 18.97
CA ILE A 79 -24.27 31.27 19.41
C ILE A 79 -25.17 32.39 18.91
N LYS A 80 -24.70 33.65 18.92
CA LYS A 80 -25.44 34.81 18.35
C LYS A 80 -25.75 34.66 16.86
N LEU A 81 -24.94 33.91 16.12
CA LEU A 81 -25.18 33.58 14.72
C LEU A 81 -26.15 32.39 14.53
N GLY A 82 -26.81 31.93 15.59
CA GLY A 82 -27.75 30.81 15.56
C GLY A 82 -27.08 29.44 15.42
N MET A 83 -25.76 29.35 15.53
CA MET A 83 -25.01 28.11 15.34
C MET A 83 -24.88 27.32 16.64
N LYS A 84 -25.20 26.03 16.60
CA LYS A 84 -24.98 25.11 17.72
C LYS A 84 -23.55 24.59 17.70
N ILE A 85 -22.81 24.87 18.77
CA ILE A 85 -21.45 24.38 18.97
C ILE A 85 -21.51 22.92 19.46
N LYS A 86 -20.85 22.00 18.74
CA LYS A 86 -20.62 20.63 19.18
C LYS A 86 -19.12 20.34 19.18
N VAL A 87 -18.55 20.02 20.33
CA VAL A 87 -17.21 19.46 20.39
C VAL A 87 -17.31 18.01 19.97
N VAL A 88 -16.89 17.70 18.74
CA VAL A 88 -16.79 16.32 18.27
C VAL A 88 -15.35 15.86 18.46
N ALA A 89 -14.98 15.57 19.70
CA ALA A 89 -13.85 14.69 19.94
C ALA A 89 -14.40 13.27 19.85
N SER A 90 -13.90 12.45 18.94
CA SER A 90 -14.21 11.01 18.98
C SER A 90 -13.73 10.48 20.34
N PRO A 91 -14.62 9.96 21.20
CA PRO A 91 -14.21 9.43 22.50
C PRO A 91 -13.28 8.20 22.34
N TYR A 92 -13.24 7.64 21.13
CA TYR A 92 -12.47 6.46 20.80
C TYR A 92 -11.06 6.76 20.28
N VAL A 93 -10.77 7.99 19.82
CA VAL A 93 -9.45 8.37 19.29
C VAL A 93 -8.80 9.42 20.20
N LYS A 94 -7.81 8.98 20.98
CA LYS A 94 -7.12 9.82 21.97
C LYS A 94 -5.92 10.49 21.32
N LYS A 95 -5.76 11.80 21.50
CA LYS A 95 -4.62 12.56 20.95
C LYS A 95 -3.24 12.03 21.43
N SER A 96 -3.14 11.55 22.67
CA SER A 96 -1.89 11.04 23.25
C SER A 96 -1.42 9.71 22.65
N ALA A 97 -2.33 8.94 22.06
CA ALA A 97 -2.08 7.63 21.45
C ALA A 97 -2.86 7.56 20.14
N PHE A 98 -2.72 8.60 19.31
CA PHE A 98 -3.56 8.81 18.14
C PHE A 98 -3.45 7.63 17.16
N LYS A 99 -2.23 7.16 16.90
CA LYS A 99 -1.97 6.07 15.97
C LYS A 99 -2.65 4.77 16.43
N GLU A 100 -2.43 4.38 17.68
CA GLU A 100 -2.93 3.12 18.24
C GLU A 100 -4.45 3.13 18.34
N THR A 101 -5.01 4.22 18.86
CA THR A 101 -6.46 4.34 19.05
C THR A 101 -7.21 4.48 17.74
N LEU A 102 -6.66 5.19 16.75
CA LEU A 102 -7.24 5.25 15.41
C LEU A 102 -7.23 3.88 14.74
N LEU A 103 -6.11 3.14 14.78
CA LEU A 103 -6.02 1.81 14.19
C LEU A 103 -7.00 0.82 14.84
N ALA A 104 -7.16 0.88 16.16
CA ALA A 104 -8.14 0.05 16.87
C ALA A 104 -9.59 0.37 16.44
N VAL A 105 -9.91 1.65 16.27
CA VAL A 105 -11.23 2.08 15.78
C VAL A 105 -11.46 1.64 14.33
N LEU A 106 -10.46 1.77 13.45
CA LEU A 106 -10.55 1.33 12.05
C LEU A 106 -10.75 -0.18 11.92
N LYS A 107 -10.14 -0.96 12.82
CA LYS A 107 -10.32 -2.42 12.91
C LYS A 107 -11.73 -2.78 13.36
N THR A 108 -12.17 -2.19 14.46
CA THR A 108 -13.48 -2.51 15.08
C THR A 108 -14.66 -2.00 14.27
N SER A 109 -14.50 -0.92 13.50
CA SER A 109 -15.55 -0.39 12.63
C SER A 109 -15.71 -1.14 11.31
N GLY A 110 -14.79 -2.06 10.98
CA GLY A 110 -14.76 -2.73 9.67
C GLY A 110 -14.19 -1.88 8.52
N LEU A 111 -13.87 -0.60 8.77
CA LEU A 111 -13.37 0.32 7.75
C LEU A 111 -11.99 -0.09 7.22
N GLU A 112 -11.16 -0.76 8.03
CA GLU A 112 -9.91 -1.35 7.54
C GLU A 112 -10.16 -2.32 6.38
N THR A 113 -11.16 -3.20 6.53
CA THR A 113 -11.51 -4.21 5.51
C THR A 113 -12.07 -3.53 4.26
N GLU A 114 -12.95 -2.54 4.43
CA GLU A 114 -13.48 -1.77 3.29
C GLU A 114 -12.37 -1.05 2.52
N LEU A 115 -11.41 -0.42 3.23
CA LEU A 115 -10.27 0.24 2.59
C LEU A 115 -9.39 -0.76 1.84
N ARG A 116 -9.06 -1.92 2.46
CA ARG A 116 -8.30 -2.98 1.80
C ARG A 116 -9.00 -3.49 0.54
N ASN A 117 -10.31 -3.74 0.61
CA ASN A 117 -11.10 -4.19 -0.53
C ASN A 117 -11.18 -3.12 -1.62
N THR A 118 -11.36 -1.86 -1.24
CA THR A 118 -11.38 -0.73 -2.17
C THR A 118 -10.05 -0.59 -2.90
N VAL A 119 -8.92 -0.65 -2.17
CA VAL A 119 -7.57 -0.62 -2.77
C VAL A 119 -7.34 -1.82 -3.66
N PHE A 120 -7.77 -3.02 -3.26
CA PHE A 120 -7.67 -4.23 -4.07
C PHE A 120 -8.44 -4.10 -5.40
N HIS A 121 -9.70 -3.67 -5.35
CA HIS A 121 -10.52 -3.46 -6.54
C HIS A 121 -10.02 -2.29 -7.40
N TRP A 122 -9.49 -1.25 -6.77
CA TRP A 122 -8.85 -0.13 -7.47
C TRP A 122 -7.58 -0.60 -8.18
N MET A 123 -6.68 -1.30 -7.50
CA MET A 123 -5.48 -1.88 -8.11
C MET A 123 -5.84 -2.84 -9.24
N ARG A 124 -6.85 -3.69 -9.08
CA ARG A 124 -7.31 -4.61 -10.13
C ARG A 124 -7.89 -3.88 -11.34
N SER A 125 -8.67 -2.82 -11.12
CA SER A 125 -9.26 -2.02 -12.21
C SER A 125 -8.23 -1.09 -12.88
N HIS A 126 -7.25 -0.59 -12.13
CA HIS A 126 -6.24 0.36 -12.62
C HIS A 126 -4.97 -0.31 -13.16
N ASN A 127 -4.62 -1.54 -12.75
CA ASN A 127 -3.56 -2.32 -13.42
C ASN A 127 -3.93 -2.73 -14.85
N ASN A 128 -5.21 -2.69 -15.22
CA ASN A 128 -5.62 -2.81 -16.62
C ASN A 128 -5.33 -1.53 -17.44
N ASN A 129 -5.08 -0.39 -16.79
CA ASN A 129 -4.92 0.92 -17.45
C ASN A 129 -3.50 1.52 -17.36
N ALA A 130 -2.52 0.84 -16.75
CA ALA A 130 -1.12 1.25 -16.80
C ALA A 130 -0.48 0.87 -18.15
N ASN A 131 -1.02 1.45 -19.22
CA ASN A 131 -0.56 1.32 -20.59
C ASN A 131 0.48 2.41 -20.87
N ILE A 132 1.73 2.17 -20.43
CA ILE A 132 2.88 2.95 -20.88
C ILE A 132 3.58 2.11 -21.95
N ASN A 133 3.44 2.53 -23.21
CA ASN A 133 4.12 1.97 -24.40
C ASN A 133 3.71 0.56 -24.85
N GLY A 134 2.48 0.10 -24.59
CA GLY A 134 1.94 -1.11 -25.23
C GLY A 134 2.53 -2.44 -24.73
N TYR A 135 3.34 -2.42 -23.68
CA TYR A 135 3.76 -3.63 -22.98
C TYR A 135 3.38 -3.53 -21.50
N PRO A 136 2.56 -4.46 -20.97
CA PRO A 136 2.26 -4.48 -19.55
C PRO A 136 3.58 -4.59 -18.79
N VAL A 137 3.78 -3.79 -17.73
CA VAL A 137 4.79 -4.10 -16.71
C VAL A 137 4.28 -5.36 -15.99
N LYS A 138 4.45 -6.49 -16.66
CA LYS A 138 4.18 -7.82 -16.12
C LYS A 138 4.98 -7.95 -14.84
N GLU A 139 4.43 -8.67 -13.87
CA GLU A 139 5.19 -9.08 -12.69
C GLU A 139 6.60 -9.53 -13.15
N PRO A 140 7.68 -9.04 -12.53
CA PRO A 140 9.03 -9.42 -12.94
C PRO A 140 9.23 -10.94 -12.78
N LEU A 141 9.00 -11.71 -13.84
CA LEU A 141 9.10 -13.18 -13.86
C LEU A 141 10.55 -13.68 -13.75
N ALA A 142 11.50 -12.81 -13.39
CA ALA A 142 12.91 -13.14 -13.27
C ALA A 142 13.15 -14.24 -12.23
N TYR A 143 12.40 -14.24 -11.13
CA TYR A 143 12.50 -15.29 -10.10
C TYR A 143 11.99 -16.65 -10.61
N LEU A 144 10.88 -16.67 -11.37
CA LEU A 144 10.37 -17.87 -12.04
C LEU A 144 11.34 -18.40 -13.09
N ARG A 145 11.87 -17.52 -13.95
CA ARG A 145 12.88 -17.89 -14.97
C ARG A 145 14.15 -18.46 -14.32
N LYS A 146 14.59 -17.88 -13.20
CA LYS A 146 15.74 -18.40 -12.44
C LYS A 146 15.46 -19.78 -11.87
N ALA A 147 14.27 -19.99 -11.29
CA ALA A 147 13.87 -21.30 -10.77
C ALA A 147 13.76 -22.35 -11.90
N GLN A 148 13.16 -21.99 -13.03
CA GLN A 148 13.09 -22.83 -14.23
C GLN A 148 14.48 -23.25 -14.70
N LEU A 149 15.41 -22.30 -14.87
CA LEU A 149 16.78 -22.59 -15.31
C LEU A 149 17.51 -23.54 -14.35
N GLN A 150 17.31 -23.40 -13.04
CA GLN A 150 17.92 -24.29 -12.05
C GLN A 150 17.31 -25.69 -12.11
N TRP A 151 15.99 -25.77 -12.25
CA TRP A 151 15.28 -27.04 -12.42
C TRP A 151 15.73 -27.77 -13.68
N GLU A 152 15.77 -27.09 -14.82
CA GLU A 152 16.23 -27.65 -16.09
C GLU A 152 17.68 -28.14 -16.01
N LYS A 153 18.59 -27.36 -15.38
CA LYS A 153 19.97 -27.81 -15.14
C LYS A 153 20.03 -29.08 -14.30
N ARG A 154 19.19 -29.20 -13.28
CA ARG A 154 19.11 -30.39 -12.43
C ARG A 154 18.63 -31.60 -13.23
N ILE A 155 17.54 -31.46 -13.98
CA ILE A 155 16.99 -32.51 -14.84
C ILE A 155 18.02 -32.94 -15.89
N HIS A 156 18.67 -31.98 -16.54
CA HIS A 156 19.70 -32.26 -17.54
C HIS A 156 20.88 -33.05 -16.96
N LYS A 157 21.33 -32.74 -15.74
CA LYS A 157 22.39 -33.51 -15.07
C LYS A 157 21.96 -34.94 -14.75
N SER A 158 20.75 -35.11 -14.22
CA SER A 158 20.20 -36.44 -13.89
C SER A 158 20.05 -37.30 -15.14
N LEU A 159 19.56 -36.70 -16.23
CA LEU A 159 19.36 -37.37 -17.50
C LEU A 159 20.69 -37.74 -18.17
N ASN A 160 21.70 -36.85 -18.17
CA ASN A 160 23.05 -37.20 -18.61
C ASN A 160 23.64 -38.35 -17.79
N SER A 161 23.48 -38.33 -16.46
CA SER A 161 23.95 -39.42 -15.60
C SER A 161 23.31 -40.76 -15.96
N MET A 162 22.00 -40.76 -16.23
CA MET A 162 21.28 -41.96 -16.65
C MET A 162 21.70 -42.44 -18.04
N CYS A 163 21.88 -41.51 -18.99
CA CYS A 163 22.42 -41.82 -20.32
C CYS A 163 23.80 -42.46 -20.25
N SER A 164 24.69 -41.94 -19.40
CA SER A 164 26.02 -42.53 -19.18
C SER A 164 25.95 -43.92 -18.53
N GLU A 165 25.04 -44.12 -17.58
CA GLU A 165 24.84 -45.42 -16.91
C GLU A 165 24.30 -46.50 -17.87
N LEU A 166 23.34 -46.13 -18.72
CA LEU A 166 22.73 -47.03 -19.69
C LEU A 166 23.54 -47.16 -21.00
N GLY A 167 24.58 -46.35 -21.18
CA GLY A 167 25.34 -46.27 -22.44
C GLY A 167 24.52 -45.72 -23.63
N VAL A 168 23.41 -45.05 -23.36
CA VAL A 168 22.49 -44.53 -24.39
C VAL A 168 22.76 -43.05 -24.64
N PRO A 169 23.05 -42.62 -25.88
CA PRO A 169 23.27 -41.21 -26.18
C PRO A 169 21.96 -40.43 -26.11
N LEU A 170 22.05 -39.25 -25.49
CA LEU A 170 20.95 -38.30 -25.27
C LEU A 170 20.31 -37.82 -26.59
N ALA A 171 21.16 -37.59 -27.58
CA ALA A 171 20.79 -37.38 -28.97
C ALA A 171 21.96 -37.83 -29.85
N ARG A 172 21.70 -38.70 -30.82
CA ARG A 172 22.64 -39.03 -31.89
C ARG A 172 21.96 -38.94 -33.24
N PHE A 173 22.73 -38.67 -34.29
CA PHE A 173 22.24 -38.92 -35.64
C PHE A 173 21.95 -40.41 -35.79
N ARG A 174 20.82 -40.75 -36.44
CA ARG A 174 20.51 -42.15 -36.78
C ARG A 174 21.58 -42.71 -37.70
N LEU A 175 22.11 -43.87 -37.37
CA LEU A 175 23.07 -44.61 -38.21
C LEU A 175 22.37 -45.07 -39.50
N ALA A 176 23.14 -45.42 -40.54
CA ALA A 176 22.56 -45.96 -41.77
C ALA A 176 21.76 -47.24 -41.49
N SER A 177 22.31 -48.14 -40.68
CA SER A 177 21.63 -49.35 -40.19
C SER A 177 20.30 -49.05 -39.48
N ASP A 178 20.27 -48.03 -38.62
CA ASP A 178 19.07 -47.64 -37.88
C ASP A 178 17.97 -47.13 -38.85
N LYS A 179 18.36 -46.49 -39.97
CA LYS A 179 17.43 -46.00 -41.00
C LYS A 179 16.90 -47.14 -41.86
N ASP A 180 17.77 -48.07 -42.23
CA ASP A 180 17.41 -49.25 -43.02
C ASP A 180 16.45 -50.14 -42.22
N GLU A 181 16.74 -50.39 -40.94
CA GLU A 181 15.83 -51.14 -40.05
C GLU A 181 14.46 -50.45 -39.90
N LEU A 182 14.44 -49.11 -39.77
CA LEU A 182 13.20 -48.35 -39.65
C LEU A 182 12.38 -48.39 -40.96
N SER A 183 13.05 -48.43 -42.11
CA SER A 183 12.42 -48.55 -43.42
C SER A 183 11.82 -49.94 -43.61
N ASP A 184 12.57 -50.99 -43.26
CA ASP A 184 12.14 -52.38 -43.38
C ASP A 184 10.98 -52.72 -42.43
N LYS A 185 10.99 -52.13 -41.22
CA LYS A 185 9.97 -52.35 -40.20
C LYS A 185 8.91 -51.24 -40.15
N TRP A 186 8.81 -50.39 -41.17
CA TRP A 186 7.94 -49.21 -41.18
C TRP A 186 6.48 -49.54 -40.82
N THR A 187 5.95 -50.64 -41.35
CA THR A 187 4.57 -51.09 -41.11
C THR A 187 4.34 -51.73 -39.74
N GLU A 188 5.41 -52.13 -39.05
CA GLU A 188 5.36 -52.81 -37.75
C GLU A 188 5.69 -51.88 -36.57
N LEU A 189 5.95 -50.59 -36.84
CA LEU A 189 6.25 -49.60 -35.80
C LEU A 189 5.13 -49.45 -34.76
N SER A 190 3.87 -49.71 -35.15
CA SER A 190 2.72 -49.66 -34.24
C SER A 190 2.71 -50.78 -33.19
N THR A 191 3.42 -51.88 -33.46
CA THR A 191 3.56 -53.03 -32.56
C THR A 191 4.95 -53.13 -31.95
N TYR A 192 5.81 -52.13 -32.20
CA TYR A 192 7.18 -52.10 -31.71
C TYR A 192 7.19 -51.76 -30.22
N ASP A 193 7.41 -52.77 -29.37
CA ASP A 193 7.49 -52.59 -27.93
C ASP A 193 8.90 -52.14 -27.55
N ILE A 194 9.01 -50.96 -26.93
CA ILE A 194 10.28 -50.43 -26.45
C ILE A 194 10.29 -50.68 -24.95
N ASP A 195 11.21 -51.54 -24.49
CA ASP A 195 11.39 -51.75 -23.07
C ASP A 195 11.94 -50.49 -22.39
N LEU A 196 11.04 -49.81 -21.68
CA LEU A 196 11.34 -48.60 -20.91
C LEU A 196 11.70 -48.89 -19.46
N SER A 197 11.72 -50.16 -19.02
CA SER A 197 11.96 -50.53 -17.62
C SER A 197 13.31 -50.05 -17.08
N GLN A 198 14.30 -49.93 -17.96
CA GLN A 198 15.63 -49.41 -17.67
C GLN A 198 15.67 -47.90 -17.38
N TYR A 199 14.65 -47.13 -17.79
CA TYR A 199 14.59 -45.68 -17.59
C TYR A 199 13.88 -45.36 -16.28
N ARG A 200 14.67 -45.10 -15.24
CA ARG A 200 14.14 -44.60 -13.96
C ARG A 200 13.69 -43.14 -14.05
N PRO A 201 12.80 -42.65 -13.17
CA PRO A 201 12.47 -41.24 -13.10
C PRO A 201 13.72 -40.36 -12.87
N VAL A 202 13.80 -39.24 -13.59
CA VAL A 202 14.91 -38.27 -13.49
C VAL A 202 14.86 -37.39 -12.23
N TYR A 203 13.73 -37.37 -11.53
CA TYR A 203 13.52 -36.64 -10.26
C TYR A 203 12.47 -37.34 -9.39
N ALA A 204 12.51 -37.12 -8.07
CA ALA A 204 11.46 -37.55 -7.16
C ALA A 204 10.38 -36.45 -6.98
N PRO A 205 9.11 -36.79 -6.67
CA PRO A 205 8.06 -35.79 -6.44
C PRO A 205 8.41 -34.74 -5.38
N LYS A 206 9.16 -35.15 -4.34
CA LYS A 206 9.65 -34.26 -3.27
C LYS A 206 10.57 -33.16 -3.82
N ASP A 207 11.42 -33.49 -4.80
CA ASP A 207 12.37 -32.55 -5.40
C ASP A 207 11.66 -31.40 -6.11
N PHE A 208 10.57 -31.72 -6.80
CA PHE A 208 9.76 -30.71 -7.48
C PHE A 208 8.99 -29.84 -6.47
N LEU A 209 8.46 -30.46 -5.41
CA LEU A 209 7.79 -29.73 -4.33
C LEU A 209 8.75 -28.74 -3.65
N GLU A 210 10.01 -29.11 -3.42
CA GLU A 210 11.02 -28.20 -2.90
C GLU A 210 11.21 -27.00 -3.84
N VAL A 211 11.30 -27.18 -5.15
CA VAL A 211 11.39 -26.04 -6.09
C VAL A 211 10.20 -25.10 -5.95
N LEU A 212 8.98 -25.63 -5.81
CA LEU A 212 7.77 -24.82 -5.63
C LEU A 212 7.78 -24.05 -4.30
N LEU A 213 8.23 -24.66 -3.21
CA LEU A 213 8.31 -24.01 -1.90
C LEU A 213 9.32 -22.85 -1.85
N TRP A 214 10.34 -22.90 -2.72
CA TRP A 214 11.37 -21.87 -2.81
C TRP A 214 11.00 -20.74 -3.78
N LEU A 215 9.90 -20.87 -4.54
CA LEU A 215 9.35 -19.77 -5.34
C LEU A 215 8.75 -18.72 -4.41
N ARG A 216 9.51 -17.65 -4.17
CA ARG A 216 9.00 -16.45 -3.47
C ARG A 216 8.84 -15.30 -4.45
N SER A 217 7.63 -14.76 -4.53
CA SER A 217 7.41 -13.49 -5.23
C SER A 217 8.11 -12.37 -4.44
N PRO A 218 8.90 -11.51 -5.10
CA PRO A 218 9.53 -10.33 -4.46
C PRO A 218 8.50 -9.38 -3.81
N ASN A 219 7.24 -9.47 -4.24
CA ASN A 219 6.15 -8.64 -3.75
C ASN A 219 5.44 -9.23 -2.53
N TYR A 220 5.75 -10.47 -2.15
CA TYR A 220 5.17 -11.11 -0.98
C TYR A 220 5.91 -10.65 0.29
N ARG A 221 5.26 -9.79 1.08
CA ARG A 221 5.66 -9.53 2.47
C ARG A 221 4.74 -10.33 3.39
N PRO A 222 5.26 -11.28 4.19
CA PRO A 222 4.44 -11.92 5.21
C PRO A 222 3.92 -10.85 6.16
N MET A 223 2.63 -10.92 6.53
CA MET A 223 2.11 -10.04 7.58
C MET A 223 2.70 -10.48 8.91
N GLU A 224 3.41 -9.56 9.57
CA GLU A 224 3.81 -9.66 10.98
C GLU A 224 2.61 -9.56 11.92
#